data_AF-A0A024TXR3-F1
#
_entry.id   AF-A0A024TXR3-F1
#
_cell.length_a   1.000
_cell.length_b   1.000
_cell.length_c   1.000
_cell.angle_alpha   90.00
_cell.angle_beta   90.00
_cell.angle_gamma   90.00
#
_symmetry.space_group_name_H-M   'P 1'
#
loop_
_entity.id
_entity.type
_entity.pdbx_description
1 polymer ?
#
loop_
_entity_poly.entity_id
_entity_poly.type
_entity_poly.pdbx_seq_one_letter_code
_entity_poly.pdbx_strand_id
1 'polypeptide(L)'
;MVSALAHHAPATEVDHPMASTGRSTPAALRSYVRRVRRSCRLLPPLHGDVWLRVLYRMLPVNCRFAHLQVERPDAICCAYGCGRVETQHHALHACPQIHPVWAFHRGAWGHYGVSFSWSTISDPDLFEVNQVGDPHKEALGILWRLLVGDAQRHTL
;
A
#
# COMPACT_ATOMS: atom_id res chain seq x y z
N MET A 1 34.57 -18.06 -11.95
CA MET A 1 35.20 -16.72 -12.11
C MET A 1 34.21 -15.65 -12.66
N VAL A 2 32.90 -15.74 -12.34
CA VAL A 2 31.86 -14.80 -12.84
C VAL A 2 31.54 -13.68 -11.82
N SER A 3 31.74 -13.93 -10.51
CA SER A 3 31.53 -12.90 -9.46
C SER A 3 32.44 -11.67 -9.58
N ALA A 4 33.61 -11.78 -10.23
CA ALA A 4 34.55 -10.67 -10.36
C ALA A 4 34.14 -9.63 -11.43
N LEU A 5 33.20 -9.99 -12.32
CA LEU A 5 32.69 -9.10 -13.37
C LEU A 5 31.35 -8.46 -13.00
N ALA A 6 30.74 -8.88 -11.90
CA ALA A 6 29.48 -8.35 -11.44
C ALA A 6 29.74 -7.06 -10.63
N HIS A 7 29.81 -5.93 -11.34
CA HIS A 7 29.78 -4.61 -10.71
C HIS A 7 28.36 -4.35 -10.18
N HIS A 8 28.11 -4.74 -8.93
CA HIS A 8 26.93 -4.32 -8.20
C HIS A 8 27.18 -2.94 -7.60
N ALA A 9 26.16 -2.07 -7.62
CA ALA A 9 26.21 -0.85 -6.84
C ALA A 9 26.47 -1.22 -5.36
N PRO A 10 27.29 -0.45 -4.62
CA PRO A 10 27.55 -0.72 -3.22
C PRO A 10 26.23 -0.80 -2.45
N ALA A 11 26.12 -1.82 -1.59
CA ALA A 11 24.95 -1.96 -0.73
C ALA A 11 24.84 -0.72 0.15
N THR A 12 23.79 0.07 -0.07
CA THR A 12 23.48 1.20 0.79
C THR A 12 22.68 0.66 1.96
N GLU A 13 23.07 1.00 3.19
CA GLU A 13 22.22 0.75 4.36
C GLU A 13 20.99 1.65 4.25
N VAL A 14 19.87 1.05 3.87
CA VAL A 14 18.57 1.72 3.78
C VAL A 14 17.62 1.01 4.72
N ASP A 15 16.81 1.79 5.44
CA ASP A 15 15.75 1.25 6.28
C ASP A 15 14.80 0.37 5.46
N HIS A 16 14.34 -0.72 6.09
CA HIS A 16 13.35 -1.58 5.47
C HIS A 16 12.08 -0.76 5.13
N PRO A 17 11.43 -0.93 3.95
CA PRO A 17 10.29 -0.10 3.55
C PRO A 17 9.10 -0.10 4.52
N MET A 18 8.98 -1.18 5.31
CA MET A 18 8.00 -1.36 6.37
C MET A 18 8.57 -1.13 7.78
N ALA A 19 9.72 -0.48 7.95
CA ALA A 19 10.21 -0.11 9.27
C ALA A 19 9.33 1.00 9.88
N SER A 20 9.17 0.95 11.20
CA SER A 20 8.51 1.99 11.98
C SER A 20 9.15 2.09 13.36
N THR A 21 8.79 3.10 14.16
CA THR A 21 9.30 3.28 15.53
C THR A 21 9.01 2.05 16.41
N GLY A 22 7.85 1.41 16.24
CA GLY A 22 7.50 0.15 16.92
C GLY A 22 8.08 -1.12 16.26
N ARG A 23 8.77 -0.98 15.13
CA ARG A 23 9.24 -2.09 14.28
C ARG A 23 10.63 -1.79 13.72
N SER A 24 11.59 -1.50 14.60
CA SER A 24 12.96 -1.11 14.25
C SER A 24 13.94 -2.29 14.18
N THR A 25 13.62 -3.44 14.79
CA THR A 25 14.53 -4.59 14.83
C THR A 25 14.29 -5.56 13.67
N PRO A 26 15.33 -6.27 13.17
CA PRO A 26 15.16 -7.30 12.15
C PRO A 26 14.18 -8.42 12.55
N ALA A 27 14.11 -8.78 13.83
CA ALA A 27 13.18 -9.78 14.33
C ALA A 27 11.72 -9.27 14.26
N ALA A 28 11.46 -8.04 14.69
CA ALA A 28 10.13 -7.42 14.60
C ALA A 28 9.68 -7.29 13.13
N LEU A 29 10.58 -6.85 12.25
CA LEU A 29 10.33 -6.78 10.81
C LEU A 29 10.00 -8.13 10.20
N ARG A 30 10.78 -9.19 10.51
CA ARG A 30 10.51 -10.55 10.01
C ARG A 30 9.15 -11.06 10.47
N SER A 31 8.81 -10.87 11.76
CA SER A 31 7.52 -11.27 12.31
C SER A 31 6.37 -10.52 11.62
N TYR A 32 6.51 -9.21 11.43
CA TYR A 32 5.53 -8.39 10.73
C TYR A 32 5.33 -8.83 9.27
N VAL A 33 6.41 -8.98 8.50
CA VAL A 33 6.34 -9.42 7.09
C VAL A 33 5.65 -10.78 6.99
N ARG A 34 5.89 -11.70 7.93
CA ARG A 34 5.18 -12.99 7.99
C ARG A 34 3.67 -12.79 8.21
N ARG A 35 3.24 -11.89 9.11
CA ARG A 35 1.82 -11.56 9.33
C ARG A 35 1.17 -10.93 8.11
N VAL A 36 1.85 -9.96 7.48
CA VAL A 36 1.37 -9.32 6.24
C VAL A 36 1.19 -10.36 5.14
N ARG A 37 2.20 -11.21 4.88
CA ARG A 37 2.12 -12.25 3.86
C ARG A 37 0.97 -13.23 4.12
N ARG A 38 0.70 -13.59 5.37
CA ARG A 38 -0.46 -14.42 5.73
C ARG A 38 -1.77 -13.71 5.42
N SER A 39 -1.85 -12.40 5.71
CA SER A 39 -3.04 -11.59 5.41
C SER A 39 -3.27 -11.46 3.90
N CYS A 40 -2.23 -11.18 3.12
CA CYS A 40 -2.30 -11.10 1.66
C CYS A 40 -2.70 -12.43 1.00
N ARG A 41 -2.48 -13.58 1.65
CA ARG A 41 -2.91 -14.90 1.15
C ARG A 41 -4.41 -15.14 1.29
N LEU A 42 -5.12 -14.33 2.08
CA LEU A 42 -6.59 -14.37 2.15
C LEU A 42 -7.25 -13.69 0.94
N LEU A 43 -6.49 -12.89 0.21
CA LEU A 43 -6.93 -12.19 -0.99
C LEU A 43 -6.72 -13.06 -2.24
N PRO A 44 -7.46 -12.79 -3.33
CA PRO A 44 -7.09 -13.28 -4.65
C PRO A 44 -5.62 -12.97 -4.94
N PRO A 45 -4.86 -13.87 -5.63
CA PRO A 45 -3.41 -13.75 -5.78
C PRO A 45 -2.93 -12.39 -6.29
N LEU A 46 -3.64 -11.81 -7.27
CA LEU A 46 -3.33 -10.50 -7.82
C LEU A 46 -3.49 -9.38 -6.78
N HIS A 47 -4.56 -9.41 -5.98
CA HIS A 47 -4.86 -8.39 -4.98
C HIS A 47 -3.84 -8.44 -3.83
N GLY A 48 -3.49 -9.65 -3.41
CA GLY A 48 -2.44 -9.87 -2.43
C GLY A 48 -1.07 -9.36 -2.89
N ASP A 49 -0.72 -9.59 -4.16
CA ASP A 49 0.53 -9.10 -4.75
C ASP A 49 0.58 -7.57 -4.87
N VAL A 50 -0.49 -6.95 -5.39
CA VAL A 50 -0.58 -5.48 -5.49
C VAL A 50 -0.40 -4.84 -4.13
N TRP A 51 -1.14 -5.32 -3.12
CA TRP A 51 -1.03 -4.74 -1.78
C TRP A 51 0.34 -4.96 -1.16
N LEU A 52 0.95 -6.13 -1.37
CA LEU A 52 2.32 -6.38 -0.93
C LEU A 52 3.30 -5.38 -1.56
N ARG A 53 3.16 -5.10 -2.86
CA ARG A 53 3.97 -4.10 -3.58
C ARG A 53 3.73 -2.68 -3.08
N VAL A 54 2.51 -2.35 -2.63
CA VAL A 54 2.23 -1.06 -1.97
C VAL A 54 3.02 -0.96 -0.66
N LEU A 55 2.92 -1.97 0.19
CA LEU A 55 3.59 -1.97 1.50
C LEU A 55 5.12 -1.98 1.38
N TYR A 56 5.67 -2.59 0.33
CA TYR A 56 7.10 -2.53 0.02
C TYR A 56 7.54 -1.26 -0.73
N ARG A 57 6.62 -0.34 -1.05
CA ARG A 57 6.87 0.83 -1.90
C ARG A 57 7.40 0.47 -3.30
N MET A 58 7.05 -0.72 -3.78
CA MET A 58 7.53 -1.30 -5.04
C MET A 58 6.54 -1.15 -6.20
N LEU A 59 5.26 -0.85 -5.95
CA LEU A 59 4.26 -0.69 -7.02
C LEU A 59 4.73 0.35 -8.06
N PRO A 60 4.83 -0.03 -9.35
CA PRO A 60 5.19 0.90 -10.40
C PRO A 60 4.13 2.00 -10.49
N VAL A 61 4.59 3.24 -10.54
CA VAL A 61 3.74 4.43 -10.68
C VAL A 61 4.45 5.39 -11.62
N ASN A 62 3.67 6.15 -12.39
CA ASN A 62 4.21 6.94 -13.49
C ASN A 62 5.21 8.01 -13.04
N CYS A 63 5.19 8.47 -11.77
CA CYS A 63 6.19 9.43 -11.29
C CYS A 63 7.65 8.96 -11.41
N ARG A 64 7.91 7.66 -11.57
CA ARG A 64 9.25 7.11 -11.82
C ARG A 64 9.80 7.47 -13.20
N PHE A 65 8.92 7.83 -14.14
CA PHE A 65 9.27 8.25 -15.50
C PHE A 65 9.48 9.76 -15.63
N ALA A 66 9.85 10.45 -14.54
CA ALA A 66 10.16 11.88 -14.58
C ALA A 66 11.19 12.25 -15.67
N HIS A 67 12.13 11.36 -15.96
CA HIS A 67 13.12 11.53 -17.03
C HIS A 67 12.52 11.59 -18.45
N LEU A 68 11.29 11.09 -18.67
CA LEU A 68 10.60 11.13 -19.96
C LEU A 68 9.77 12.41 -20.16
N GLN A 69 9.63 13.26 -19.14
CA GLN A 69 8.75 14.43 -19.20
C GLN A 69 9.13 15.46 -20.28
N VAL A 70 10.40 15.49 -20.67
CA VAL A 70 10.91 16.40 -21.71
C VAL A 70 10.25 16.12 -23.06
N GLU A 71 10.10 14.84 -23.41
CA GLU A 71 9.50 14.41 -24.68
C GLU A 71 7.99 14.17 -24.54
N ARG A 72 7.56 13.73 -23.35
CA ARG A 72 6.18 13.36 -23.04
C ARG A 72 5.76 13.98 -21.71
N PRO A 73 5.19 15.19 -21.72
CA PRO A 73 4.78 15.89 -20.50
C PRO A 73 3.81 15.09 -19.62
N ASP A 74 3.03 14.19 -20.23
CA ASP A 74 2.05 13.31 -19.60
C ASP A 74 2.65 12.03 -18.98
N ALA A 75 3.94 11.75 -19.18
CA ALA A 75 4.57 10.49 -18.77
C ALA A 75 4.54 10.22 -17.26
N ILE A 76 4.33 11.25 -16.44
CA ILE A 76 4.18 11.10 -14.98
C ILE A 76 2.73 11.22 -14.51
N CYS A 77 1.80 11.51 -15.42
CA CYS A 77 0.41 11.77 -15.09
C CYS A 77 -0.31 10.48 -14.71
N CYS A 78 -1.33 10.66 -13.88
CA CYS A 78 -2.21 9.61 -13.41
C CYS A 78 -2.87 8.86 -14.57
N ALA A 79 -2.81 7.53 -14.54
CA ALA A 79 -3.39 6.65 -15.55
C ALA A 79 -4.91 6.82 -15.71
N TYR A 80 -5.60 7.30 -14.67
CA TYR A 80 -7.04 7.63 -14.74
C TYR A 80 -7.36 8.95 -15.44
N GLY A 81 -6.36 9.66 -15.98
CA GLY A 81 -6.59 10.88 -16.75
C GLY A 81 -6.98 12.10 -15.91
N CYS A 82 -6.77 12.10 -14.59
CA CYS A 82 -7.08 13.27 -13.76
C CYS A 82 -6.02 14.40 -13.83
N GLY A 83 -4.95 14.20 -14.62
CA GLY A 83 -3.90 15.19 -14.89
C GLY A 83 -2.92 15.44 -13.75
N ARG A 84 -3.05 14.78 -12.59
CA ARG A 84 -2.09 14.89 -11.47
C ARG A 84 -0.94 13.88 -11.61
N VAL A 85 0.17 14.16 -10.94
CA VAL A 85 1.30 13.22 -10.85
C VAL A 85 0.88 11.92 -10.19
N GLU A 86 1.19 10.79 -10.83
CA GLU A 86 0.88 9.47 -10.32
C GLU A 86 1.91 9.02 -9.29
N THR A 87 1.52 9.11 -8.03
CA THR A 87 2.21 8.45 -6.91
C THR A 87 1.38 7.26 -6.44
N GLN A 88 1.93 6.37 -5.60
CA GLN A 88 1.15 5.26 -5.03
C GLN A 88 -0.06 5.76 -4.24
N HIS A 89 0.16 6.79 -3.40
CA HIS A 89 -0.91 7.46 -2.68
C HIS A 89 -1.98 8.04 -3.62
N HIS A 90 -1.56 8.67 -4.72
CA HIS A 90 -2.52 9.22 -5.68
C HIS A 90 -3.30 8.13 -6.40
N ALA A 91 -2.62 7.18 -7.04
CA ALA A 91 -3.23 6.12 -7.86
C ALA A 91 -4.19 5.23 -7.05
N LEU A 92 -3.91 5.01 -5.77
CA LEU A 92 -4.67 4.07 -4.96
C LEU A 92 -5.61 4.72 -3.94
N HIS A 93 -5.52 6.04 -3.71
CA HIS A 93 -6.27 6.68 -2.63
C HIS A 93 -6.79 8.07 -2.97
N ALA A 94 -5.90 8.98 -3.34
CA ALA A 94 -6.24 10.41 -3.48
C ALA A 94 -6.78 10.82 -4.85
N CYS A 95 -6.71 9.95 -5.86
CA CYS A 95 -7.25 10.24 -7.19
C CYS A 95 -8.77 10.47 -7.12
N PRO A 96 -9.35 11.50 -7.77
CA PRO A 96 -10.80 11.72 -7.80
C PRO A 96 -11.62 10.54 -8.33
N GLN A 97 -11.02 9.67 -9.16
CA GLN A 97 -11.68 8.46 -9.67
C GLN A 97 -11.73 7.32 -8.63
N ILE A 98 -10.83 7.35 -7.64
CA ILE A 98 -10.66 6.29 -6.63
C ILE A 98 -11.15 6.71 -5.25
N HIS A 99 -10.98 7.98 -4.88
CA HIS A 99 -11.41 8.55 -3.61
C HIS A 99 -12.89 8.23 -3.26
N PRO A 100 -13.87 8.24 -4.20
CA PRO A 100 -15.25 7.89 -3.88
C PRO A 100 -15.43 6.48 -3.29
N VAL A 101 -14.62 5.50 -3.71
CA VAL A 101 -14.64 4.13 -3.15
C VAL A 101 -14.29 4.17 -1.65
N TRP A 102 -13.24 4.91 -1.30
CA TRP A 102 -12.82 5.07 0.10
C TRP A 102 -13.79 5.91 0.91
N ALA A 103 -14.40 6.93 0.30
CA ALA A 103 -15.44 7.74 0.96
C ALA A 103 -16.68 6.89 1.30
N PHE A 104 -17.10 6.01 0.38
CA PHE A 104 -18.18 5.06 0.61
C PHE A 104 -17.86 4.13 1.78
N HIS A 105 -16.70 3.48 1.77
CA HIS A 105 -16.31 2.57 2.86
C HIS A 105 -16.17 3.29 4.20
N ARG A 106 -15.61 4.52 4.22
CA ARG A 106 -15.55 5.34 5.42
C ARG A 106 -16.93 5.65 5.99
N GLY A 107 -17.91 5.95 5.13
CA GLY A 107 -19.29 6.15 5.56
C GLY A 107 -19.91 4.88 6.15
N ALA A 108 -19.79 3.75 5.45
CA ALA A 108 -20.36 2.47 5.87
C ALA A 108 -19.76 1.92 7.17
N TRP A 109 -18.48 2.21 7.43
CA TRP A 109 -17.76 1.67 8.59
C TRP A 109 -17.56 2.68 9.72
N GLY A 110 -18.05 3.92 9.54
CA GLY A 110 -17.89 5.00 10.51
C GLY A 110 -18.43 4.67 11.90
N HIS A 111 -19.47 3.83 11.99
CA HIS A 111 -20.02 3.35 13.25
C HIS A 111 -18.98 2.65 14.14
N TYR A 112 -18.05 1.88 13.53
CA TYR A 112 -16.99 1.17 14.24
C TYR A 112 -15.69 1.99 14.37
N GLY A 113 -15.67 3.23 13.89
CA GLY A 113 -14.49 4.09 13.92
C GLY A 113 -13.35 3.62 13.01
N VAL A 114 -13.62 2.71 12.06
CA VAL A 114 -12.60 2.17 11.16
C VAL A 114 -12.18 3.22 10.13
N SER A 115 -10.86 3.40 9.99
CA SER A 115 -10.27 4.32 9.02
C SER A 115 -9.95 3.63 7.69
N PHE A 116 -10.18 4.38 6.61
CA PHE A 116 -9.66 4.09 5.26
C PHE A 116 -8.75 5.23 4.81
N SER A 117 -7.85 5.68 5.71
CA SER A 117 -6.80 6.65 5.38
C SER A 117 -5.63 5.96 4.71
N TRP A 118 -4.85 6.71 3.93
CA TRP A 118 -3.63 6.21 3.34
C TRP A 118 -2.67 5.62 4.38
N SER A 119 -2.53 6.28 5.55
CA SER A 119 -1.68 5.79 6.64
C SER A 119 -2.07 4.36 7.05
N THR A 120 -3.35 4.08 7.31
CA THR A 120 -3.82 2.74 7.66
C THR A 120 -3.65 1.72 6.53
N ILE A 121 -3.88 2.11 5.27
CA ILE A 121 -3.72 1.22 4.10
C ILE A 121 -2.24 0.86 3.86
N SER A 122 -1.33 1.82 4.09
CA SER A 122 0.12 1.68 3.91
C SER A 122 0.84 1.10 5.14
N ASP A 123 0.21 1.11 6.32
CA ASP A 123 0.67 0.45 7.54
C ASP A 123 -0.50 -0.20 8.30
N PRO A 124 -0.82 -1.46 7.99
CA PRO A 124 -1.89 -2.22 8.64
C PRO A 124 -1.83 -2.34 10.17
N ASP A 125 -0.67 -2.10 10.81
CA ASP A 125 -0.59 -2.07 12.28
C ASP A 125 -1.30 -0.82 12.87
N LEU A 126 -1.63 0.19 12.05
CA LEU A 126 -2.42 1.36 12.45
C LEU A 126 -3.95 1.10 12.40
N PHE A 127 -4.37 -0.13 12.10
CA PHE A 127 -5.78 -0.49 12.11
C PHE A 127 -6.33 -0.46 13.53
N GLU A 128 -7.27 0.46 13.75
CA GLU A 128 -7.93 0.66 15.03
C GLU A 128 -9.44 0.78 14.86
N VAL A 129 -10.16 0.53 15.95
CA VAL A 129 -11.61 0.61 16.06
C VAL A 129 -11.96 1.45 17.28
N ASN A 130 -13.18 1.98 17.32
CA ASN A 130 -13.71 2.63 18.52
C ASN A 130 -14.23 1.58 19.53
N GLN A 131 -14.75 2.05 20.66
CA GLN A 131 -15.31 1.21 21.72
C GLN A 131 -16.43 0.26 21.23
N VAL A 132 -17.18 0.66 20.20
CA VAL A 132 -18.26 -0.15 19.63
C VAL A 132 -17.71 -1.30 18.79
N GLY A 133 -16.61 -1.07 18.08
CA GLY A 133 -15.94 -2.09 17.26
C GLY A 133 -15.00 -3.01 18.05
N ASP A 134 -14.57 -2.63 19.26
CA ASP A 134 -13.57 -3.38 20.04
C ASP A 134 -13.93 -4.87 20.25
N PRO A 135 -15.17 -5.24 20.61
CA PRO A 135 -15.58 -6.65 20.74
C PRO A 135 -15.44 -7.46 19.44
N HIS A 136 -15.36 -6.79 18.29
CA HIS A 136 -15.28 -7.38 16.96
C HIS A 136 -13.99 -7.01 16.21
N LYS A 137 -12.98 -6.46 16.91
CA LYS A 137 -11.76 -5.89 16.28
C LYS A 137 -11.08 -6.85 15.32
N GLU A 138 -10.97 -8.12 15.68
CA GLU A 138 -10.34 -9.13 14.83
C GLU A 138 -11.12 -9.37 13.53
N ALA A 139 -12.43 -9.57 13.62
CA ALA A 139 -13.30 -9.81 12.47
C ALA A 139 -13.37 -8.59 11.55
N LEU A 140 -13.53 -7.39 12.14
CA LEU A 140 -13.48 -6.12 11.42
C LEU A 140 -12.13 -5.94 10.71
N GLY A 141 -11.03 -6.29 11.38
CA GLY A 141 -9.69 -6.27 10.80
C GLY A 141 -9.55 -7.21 9.61
N ILE A 142 -10.08 -8.44 9.67
CA ILE A 142 -10.06 -9.35 8.52
C ILE A 142 -10.85 -8.77 7.35
N LEU A 143 -12.09 -8.35 7.59
CA LEU A 143 -12.97 -7.79 6.56
C LEU A 143 -12.38 -6.51 5.95
N TRP A 144 -11.80 -5.63 6.75
CA TRP A 144 -11.12 -4.42 6.28
C TRP A 144 -9.95 -4.76 5.35
N ARG A 145 -9.11 -5.74 5.72
CA ARG A 145 -7.98 -6.17 4.86
C ARG A 145 -8.45 -6.74 3.53
N LEU A 146 -9.56 -7.49 3.55
CA LEU A 146 -10.17 -8.03 2.33
C LEU A 146 -10.65 -6.89 1.42
N LEU A 147 -11.36 -5.91 1.96
CA LEU A 147 -11.85 -4.74 1.21
C LEU A 147 -10.71 -3.87 0.67
N VAL A 148 -9.68 -3.59 1.48
CA VAL A 148 -8.53 -2.80 1.04
C VAL A 148 -7.78 -3.49 -0.08
N GLY A 149 -7.57 -4.80 0.01
CA GLY A 149 -6.94 -5.58 -1.05
C GLY A 149 -7.77 -5.61 -2.34
N ASP A 150 -9.09 -5.74 -2.23
CA ASP A 150 -10.00 -5.77 -3.38
C ASP A 150 -10.10 -4.41 -4.09
N ALA A 151 -10.24 -3.32 -3.33
CA ALA A 151 -10.35 -1.98 -3.88
C ALA A 151 -9.08 -1.53 -4.63
N GLN A 152 -7.93 -2.18 -4.40
CA GLN A 152 -6.69 -1.96 -5.16
C GLN A 152 -6.70 -2.60 -6.57
N ARG A 153 -7.72 -3.38 -6.94
CA ARG A 153 -7.86 -3.94 -8.30
C ARG A 153 -8.31 -2.90 -9.32
N HIS A 154 -9.14 -1.92 -8.93
CA HIS A 154 -9.68 -0.93 -9.86
C HIS A 154 -8.61 0.00 -10.47
N THR A 155 -7.34 -0.26 -10.16
CA THR A 155 -6.20 0.57 -10.49
C THR A 155 -5.22 -0.03 -11.49
N LEU A 156 -5.49 -1.24 -11.97
CA LEU A 156 -4.68 -1.95 -12.99
C LEU A 156 -5.52 -2.30 -14.22
#